data_AF-A0AA35XXI3-F1
#
_entry.id   AF-A0AA35XXI3-F1
#
_cell.length_a   1.000
_cell.length_b   1.000
_cell.length_c   1.000
_cell.angle_alpha   90.00
_cell.angle_beta   90.00
_cell.angle_gamma   90.00
#
_symmetry.space_group_name_H-M   'P 1'
#
loop_
_entity.id
_entity.type
_entity.pdbx_description
1 polymer ?
#
loop_
_entity_poly.entity_id
_entity_poly.type
_entity_poly.pdbx_seq_one_letter_code
_entity_poly.pdbx_strand_id
1 'polypeptide(L)'
;MTLELGPRSEQEIRTALETEIGADRWTSLDRPLQDISDEGGGIVDLRPGAGAEDPELRRLLVGRATKLEGLGLAEPVGVARWTLKPGLEATLRDLSIRGDIIRTMHRAMSGGGMEPDVAGFAIHGEAPADPVIGRLVERGLDDELKGSGYVVIAGTDGRTHHLRFPDLELTGDAKAGAIVETRTWEDAKGKQRLSLATRSDFTLAEQVTAPGATWLDRQLLAKEPALANAGFGAEVRAAMAQRIDHLASEGLARRQGERVVFAPDLIGTLRQRDLDQTAARLAAQTGLEHRPAKDGEIVSGVYRQRVALSSGRFAMVDDGLGFQLVPWRPALEQKLGRQVSGTLLPGGAVDWNFGRKRGLGI
;
A
#
# COMPACT_ATOMS: atom_id res chain seq x y z
N MET A 1 27.49 21.13 -23.77
CA MET A 1 27.52 20.46 -25.08
C MET A 1 26.18 19.77 -25.24
N THR A 2 25.24 20.50 -25.83
CA THR A 2 23.83 20.14 -25.96
C THR A 2 23.72 19.32 -27.24
N LEU A 3 23.56 18.01 -27.12
CA LEU A 3 23.40 17.14 -28.28
C LEU A 3 22.00 17.34 -28.84
N GLU A 4 21.98 18.01 -29.98
CA GLU A 4 20.82 18.24 -30.84
C GLU A 4 20.18 16.91 -31.24
N LEU A 5 18.96 16.69 -30.77
CA LEU A 5 18.02 15.79 -31.43
C LEU A 5 17.50 16.54 -32.66
N GLY A 6 17.92 16.12 -33.85
CA GLY A 6 17.38 16.62 -35.12
C GLY A 6 15.86 16.40 -35.23
N PRO A 7 15.17 17.08 -36.16
CA PRO A 7 13.72 16.94 -36.35
C PRO A 7 13.36 15.47 -36.64
N ARG A 8 12.35 14.94 -35.93
CA ARG A 8 11.80 13.60 -36.17
C ARG A 8 11.48 13.42 -37.65
N SER A 9 11.89 12.30 -38.23
CA SER A 9 11.58 11.99 -39.64
C SER A 9 10.08 11.69 -39.83
N GLU A 10 9.54 11.96 -41.02
CA GLU A 10 8.12 11.65 -41.33
C GLU A 10 7.77 10.17 -41.13
N GLN A 11 8.73 9.26 -41.35
CA GLN A 11 8.54 7.83 -41.10
C GLN A 11 8.40 7.50 -39.62
N GLU A 12 9.17 8.15 -38.74
CA GLU A 12 9.05 7.99 -37.29
C GLU A 12 7.72 8.55 -36.77
N ILE A 13 7.27 9.68 -37.32
CA ILE A 13 5.97 10.28 -36.99
C ILE A 13 4.83 9.32 -37.38
N ARG A 14 4.89 8.74 -38.58
CA ARG A 14 3.87 7.77 -39.05
C ARG A 14 3.82 6.52 -38.20
N THR A 15 4.98 5.94 -37.86
CA THR A 15 5.07 4.72 -37.04
C THR A 15 4.52 4.97 -35.63
N ALA A 16 4.78 6.16 -35.07
CA ALA A 16 4.23 6.56 -33.77
C ALA A 16 2.69 6.63 -33.80
N LEU A 17 2.12 7.25 -34.84
CA LEU A 17 0.67 7.37 -35.02
C LEU A 17 -0.01 6.02 -35.26
N GLU A 18 0.63 5.09 -35.98
CA GLU A 18 0.10 3.72 -36.15
C GLU A 18 0.05 2.96 -34.83
N THR A 19 1.01 3.19 -33.94
CA THR A 19 1.02 2.57 -32.60
C THR A 19 -0.12 3.11 -31.72
N GLU A 20 -0.53 4.37 -31.91
CA GLU A 20 -1.63 4.99 -31.16
C GLU A 20 -2.99 4.32 -31.44
N ILE A 21 -3.19 3.72 -32.62
CA ILE A 21 -4.44 3.05 -32.98
C ILE A 21 -4.83 2.02 -31.91
N GLY A 22 -3.87 1.17 -31.50
CA GLY A 22 -4.11 0.07 -30.57
C GLY A 22 -4.10 0.45 -29.09
N ALA A 23 -3.81 1.70 -28.74
CA ALA A 23 -3.51 2.09 -27.37
C ALA A 23 -4.78 2.27 -26.50
N ASP A 24 -4.85 1.64 -25.33
CA ASP A 24 -5.99 1.77 -24.41
C ASP A 24 -5.88 3.05 -23.55
N ARG A 25 -5.66 4.20 -24.20
CA ARG A 25 -5.53 5.54 -23.59
C ARG A 25 -6.05 6.62 -24.52
N TRP A 26 -6.21 7.84 -24.02
CA TRP A 26 -6.45 9.00 -24.88
C TRP A 26 -5.21 9.31 -25.74
N THR A 27 -5.41 9.51 -27.04
CA THR A 27 -4.38 9.66 -28.07
C THR A 27 -4.64 10.88 -28.93
N SER A 28 -3.69 11.23 -29.80
CA SER A 28 -3.84 12.34 -30.73
C SER A 28 -4.94 12.09 -31.77
N LEU A 29 -5.28 10.83 -32.04
CA LEU A 29 -6.34 10.41 -32.97
C LEU A 29 -7.75 10.58 -32.41
N ASP A 30 -7.91 10.65 -31.08
CA ASP A 30 -9.24 10.71 -30.46
C ASP A 30 -9.86 12.11 -30.53
N ARG A 31 -9.03 13.16 -30.52
CA ARG A 31 -9.50 14.54 -30.61
C ARG A 31 -10.15 14.84 -31.98
N PRO A 32 -9.54 14.50 -33.12
CA PRO A 32 -10.19 14.60 -34.43
C PRO A 32 -11.48 13.78 -34.54
N LEU A 33 -11.55 12.59 -33.93
CA LEU A 33 -12.79 11.80 -33.92
C LEU A 33 -13.92 12.53 -33.18
N GLN A 34 -13.62 13.16 -32.03
CA GLN A 34 -14.59 14.00 -31.32
C GLN A 34 -15.00 15.22 -32.14
N ASP A 35 -14.04 15.94 -32.71
CA ASP A 35 -14.34 17.14 -33.49
C ASP A 35 -15.24 16.80 -34.70
N ILE A 36 -14.97 15.70 -35.43
CA ILE A 36 -15.83 15.21 -36.52
C ILE A 36 -17.22 14.80 -36.00
N SER A 37 -17.28 14.14 -34.84
CA SER A 37 -18.55 13.77 -34.22
C SER A 37 -19.39 15.00 -33.88
N ASP A 38 -18.77 16.03 -33.29
CA ASP A 38 -19.43 17.25 -32.83
C ASP A 38 -19.95 18.07 -34.02
N GLU A 39 -19.17 18.16 -35.11
CA GLU A 39 -19.58 18.80 -36.37
C GLU A 39 -20.64 17.99 -37.13
N GLY A 40 -20.55 16.65 -37.08
CA GLY A 40 -21.41 15.70 -37.79
C GLY A 40 -22.71 15.33 -37.08
N GLY A 41 -23.09 16.05 -36.02
CA GLY A 41 -24.34 15.80 -35.28
C GLY A 41 -24.33 14.50 -34.46
N GLY A 42 -23.18 14.14 -33.88
CA GLY A 42 -22.97 12.93 -33.09
C GLY A 42 -22.54 11.70 -33.89
N ILE A 43 -22.22 11.87 -35.18
CA ILE A 43 -21.78 10.79 -36.06
C ILE A 43 -20.41 11.13 -36.64
N VAL A 44 -19.45 10.25 -36.37
CA VAL A 44 -18.14 10.25 -37.02
C VAL A 44 -18.29 9.62 -38.40
N ASP A 45 -18.24 10.41 -39.47
CA ASP A 45 -18.30 9.93 -40.86
C ASP A 45 -16.92 9.98 -41.53
N LEU A 46 -16.29 8.82 -41.72
CA LEU A 46 -14.95 8.68 -42.30
C LEU A 46 -14.99 8.10 -43.73
N ARG A 47 -16.14 8.18 -44.40
CA ARG A 47 -16.26 7.76 -45.80
C ARG A 47 -15.40 8.65 -46.71
N PRO A 48 -14.93 8.12 -47.86
CA PRO A 48 -14.16 8.94 -48.81
C PRO A 48 -14.97 10.17 -49.25
N GLY A 49 -14.39 11.37 -49.13
CA GLY A 49 -15.03 12.63 -49.54
C GLY A 49 -15.97 13.29 -48.52
N ALA A 50 -16.07 12.76 -47.29
CA ALA A 50 -16.97 13.28 -46.26
C ALA A 50 -16.36 14.35 -45.32
N GLY A 51 -15.08 14.71 -45.46
CA GLY A 51 -14.46 15.80 -44.69
C GLY A 51 -12.99 15.63 -44.28
N ALA A 52 -12.42 14.42 -44.35
CA ALA A 52 -10.98 14.23 -44.13
C ALA A 52 -10.21 14.40 -45.45
N GLU A 53 -9.51 15.53 -45.62
CA GLU A 53 -8.73 15.84 -46.84
C GLU A 53 -7.51 14.92 -47.03
N ASP A 54 -7.01 14.30 -45.97
CA ASP A 54 -5.87 13.38 -46.00
C ASP A 54 -6.29 11.89 -45.93
N PRO A 55 -6.05 11.09 -47.00
CA PRO A 55 -6.30 9.66 -47.01
C PRO A 55 -5.52 8.86 -45.95
N GLU A 56 -4.31 9.29 -45.57
CA GLU A 56 -3.49 8.57 -44.57
C GLU A 56 -4.05 8.77 -43.17
N LEU A 57 -4.30 10.02 -42.75
CA LEU A 57 -4.97 10.32 -41.49
C LEU A 57 -6.31 9.59 -41.36
N ARG A 58 -7.12 9.59 -42.42
CA ARG A 58 -8.41 8.89 -42.44
C ARG A 58 -8.27 7.39 -42.16
N ARG A 59 -7.25 6.73 -42.71
CA ARG A 59 -6.96 5.31 -42.42
C ARG A 59 -6.65 5.11 -40.93
N LEU A 60 -5.87 6.01 -40.33
CA LEU A 60 -5.55 5.98 -38.89
C LEU A 60 -6.80 6.16 -38.04
N LEU A 61 -7.67 7.13 -38.38
CA LEU A 61 -8.93 7.40 -37.69
C LEU A 61 -9.91 6.22 -37.79
N VAL A 62 -10.01 5.57 -38.96
CA VAL A 62 -10.81 4.34 -39.13
C VAL A 62 -10.28 3.20 -38.26
N GLY A 63 -8.96 3.00 -38.26
CA GLY A 63 -8.32 2.00 -37.40
C GLY A 63 -8.61 2.28 -35.92
N ARG A 64 -8.49 3.55 -35.51
CA ARG A 64 -8.76 3.99 -34.14
C ARG A 64 -10.23 3.80 -33.76
N ALA A 65 -11.17 4.21 -34.60
CA ALA A 65 -12.61 4.03 -34.37
C ALA A 65 -12.99 2.54 -34.23
N THR A 66 -12.39 1.67 -35.04
CA THR A 66 -12.56 0.21 -34.94
C THR A 66 -12.02 -0.34 -33.61
N LYS A 67 -10.89 0.18 -33.11
CA LYS A 67 -10.39 -0.17 -31.77
C LYS A 67 -11.36 0.30 -30.68
N LEU A 68 -11.87 1.52 -30.77
CA LEU A 68 -12.85 2.06 -29.81
C LEU A 68 -14.15 1.25 -29.82
N GLU A 69 -14.58 0.76 -31.00
CA GLU A 69 -15.69 -0.20 -31.13
C GLU A 69 -15.39 -1.50 -30.38
N GLY A 70 -14.20 -2.07 -30.55
CA GLY A 70 -13.77 -3.27 -29.80
C GLY A 70 -13.72 -3.06 -28.28
N LEU A 71 -13.51 -1.84 -27.81
CA LEU A 71 -13.60 -1.45 -26.40
C LEU A 71 -15.03 -1.10 -25.95
N GLY A 72 -16.01 -1.14 -26.85
CA GLY A 72 -17.39 -0.76 -26.59
C GLY A 72 -17.58 0.74 -26.35
N LEU A 73 -16.65 1.59 -26.80
CA LEU A 73 -16.66 3.05 -26.66
C LEU A 73 -17.15 3.78 -27.92
N ALA A 74 -17.30 3.05 -29.02
CA ALA A 74 -17.92 3.50 -30.26
C ALA A 74 -18.91 2.44 -30.76
N GLU A 75 -19.99 2.85 -31.43
CA GLU A 75 -20.98 1.96 -32.02
C GLU A 75 -21.05 2.17 -33.54
N PRO A 76 -20.95 1.11 -34.36
CA PRO A 76 -21.02 1.24 -35.81
C PRO A 76 -22.45 1.56 -36.24
N VAL A 77 -22.63 2.63 -37.02
CA VAL A 77 -23.92 3.03 -37.60
C VAL A 77 -23.95 2.85 -39.13
N GLY A 78 -22.82 2.47 -39.72
CA GLY A 78 -22.70 2.16 -41.14
C GLY A 78 -21.24 1.96 -41.56
N VAL A 79 -21.01 1.74 -42.85
CA VAL A 79 -19.65 1.58 -43.39
C VAL A 79 -18.84 2.85 -43.14
N ALA A 80 -17.75 2.72 -42.40
CA ALA A 80 -16.89 3.82 -41.98
C ALA A 80 -17.63 4.94 -41.21
N ARG A 81 -18.68 4.59 -40.46
CA ARG A 81 -19.46 5.54 -39.65
C ARG A 81 -19.70 4.99 -38.24
N TRP A 82 -19.41 5.82 -37.24
CA TRP A 82 -19.55 5.46 -35.83
C TRP A 82 -20.24 6.56 -35.03
N THR A 83 -20.93 6.17 -33.96
CA THR A 83 -21.33 7.07 -32.88
C THR A 83 -20.42 6.83 -31.68
N LEU A 84 -19.83 7.90 -31.13
CA LEU A 84 -18.97 7.82 -29.95
C LEU A 84 -19.83 7.86 -28.68
N LYS A 85 -19.47 7.06 -27.67
CA LYS A 85 -20.15 7.12 -26.38
C LYS A 85 -19.81 8.41 -25.62
N PRO A 86 -20.75 8.96 -24.84
CA PRO A 86 -20.48 10.12 -23.99
C PRO A 86 -19.41 9.77 -22.95
N GLY A 87 -18.56 10.74 -22.61
CA GLY A 87 -17.47 10.53 -21.64
C GLY A 87 -16.31 9.68 -22.18
N LEU A 88 -16.15 9.56 -23.50
CA LEU A 88 -15.06 8.84 -24.16
C LEU A 88 -13.68 9.19 -23.57
N GLU A 89 -13.39 10.49 -23.46
CA GLU A 89 -12.11 10.97 -22.94
C GLU A 89 -11.87 10.53 -21.49
N ALA A 90 -12.88 10.70 -20.62
CA ALA A 90 -12.79 10.28 -19.23
C ALA A 90 -12.57 8.76 -19.11
N THR A 91 -13.25 7.96 -19.95
CA THR A 91 -13.14 6.50 -19.94
C THR A 91 -11.78 6.02 -20.45
N LEU A 92 -11.26 6.61 -21.52
CA LEU A 92 -9.91 6.30 -22.03
C LEU A 92 -8.81 6.76 -21.07
N ARG A 93 -9.01 7.87 -20.35
CA ARG A 93 -8.12 8.29 -19.27
C ARG A 93 -8.13 7.29 -18.11
N ASP A 94 -9.31 6.79 -17.70
CA ASP A 94 -9.43 5.74 -16.69
C ASP A 94 -8.73 4.43 -17.12
N LEU A 95 -8.91 4.03 -18.38
CA LEU A 95 -8.21 2.86 -18.95
C LEU A 95 -6.69 3.04 -18.97
N SER A 96 -6.20 4.23 -19.33
CA SER A 96 -4.77 4.55 -19.27
C SER A 96 -4.24 4.42 -17.85
N ILE A 97 -4.94 5.03 -16.90
CA ILE A 97 -4.61 4.98 -15.47
C ILE A 97 -4.58 3.53 -14.99
N ARG A 98 -5.59 2.72 -15.34
CA ARG A 98 -5.66 1.30 -15.01
C ARG A 98 -4.48 0.54 -15.59
N GLY A 99 -4.14 0.78 -16.85
CA GLY A 99 -2.98 0.16 -17.52
C GLY A 99 -1.65 0.56 -16.87
N ASP A 100 -1.50 1.82 -16.47
CA ASP A 100 -0.32 2.31 -15.75
C ASP A 100 -0.21 1.68 -14.37
N ILE A 101 -1.32 1.59 -13.62
CA ILE A 101 -1.37 0.90 -12.33
C ILE A 101 -0.95 -0.56 -12.47
N ILE A 102 -1.52 -1.28 -13.46
CA ILE A 102 -1.17 -2.69 -13.70
C ILE A 102 0.32 -2.83 -14.03
N ARG A 103 0.89 -1.94 -14.86
CA ARG A 103 2.33 -1.95 -15.14
C ARG A 103 3.17 -1.70 -13.89
N THR A 104 2.77 -0.75 -13.06
CA THR A 104 3.44 -0.44 -11.79
C THR A 104 3.37 -1.65 -10.85
N MET A 105 2.20 -2.27 -10.69
CA MET A 105 2.03 -3.49 -9.90
C MET A 105 2.90 -4.63 -10.42
N HIS A 106 2.93 -4.87 -11.73
CA HIS A 106 3.79 -5.90 -12.33
C HIS A 106 5.26 -5.65 -12.02
N ARG A 107 5.73 -4.41 -12.13
CA ARG A 107 7.10 -4.03 -11.79
C ARG A 107 7.40 -4.27 -10.32
N ALA A 108 6.49 -3.88 -9.43
CA ALA A 108 6.61 -4.06 -7.98
C ALA A 108 6.71 -5.54 -7.59
N MET A 109 5.93 -6.40 -8.24
CA MET A 109 5.82 -7.83 -7.92
C MET A 109 6.96 -8.67 -8.52
N SER A 110 7.44 -8.32 -9.71
CA SER A 110 8.46 -9.11 -10.43
C SER A 110 9.81 -9.15 -9.70
N GLY A 111 10.10 -8.18 -8.83
CA GLY A 111 11.31 -8.17 -8.00
C GLY A 111 11.34 -9.25 -6.90
N GLY A 112 10.19 -9.86 -6.58
CA GLY A 112 10.04 -10.86 -5.50
C GLY A 112 9.98 -12.31 -5.94
N GLY A 113 10.13 -12.61 -7.24
CA GLY A 113 10.19 -13.98 -7.77
C GLY A 113 8.85 -14.70 -7.94
N MET A 114 7.73 -13.99 -7.99
CA MET A 114 6.40 -14.59 -8.24
C MET A 114 5.73 -13.91 -9.44
N GLU A 115 5.24 -14.71 -10.39
CA GLU A 115 4.41 -14.20 -11.48
C GLU A 115 3.08 -13.70 -10.89
N PRO A 116 2.74 -12.42 -11.07
CA PRO A 116 1.48 -11.90 -10.55
C PRO A 116 0.29 -12.49 -11.32
N ASP A 117 -0.71 -12.99 -10.60
CA ASP A 117 -1.99 -13.36 -11.18
C ASP A 117 -2.80 -12.09 -11.50
N VAL A 118 -2.84 -11.73 -12.78
CA VAL A 118 -3.54 -10.54 -13.29
C VAL A 118 -5.04 -10.59 -12.98
N ALA A 119 -5.63 -11.78 -12.88
CA ALA A 119 -7.04 -11.94 -12.51
C ALA A 119 -7.31 -11.64 -11.02
N GLY A 120 -6.26 -11.65 -10.19
CA GLY A 120 -6.31 -11.34 -8.76
C GLY A 120 -6.15 -9.86 -8.41
N PHE A 121 -6.08 -8.95 -9.39
CA PHE A 121 -5.90 -7.52 -9.12
C PHE A 121 -7.21 -6.82 -8.74
N ALA A 122 -7.16 -6.09 -7.62
CA ALA A 122 -8.25 -5.25 -7.14
C ALA A 122 -7.78 -3.79 -7.08
N ILE A 123 -8.24 -2.97 -8.02
CA ILE A 123 -7.91 -1.54 -8.08
C ILE A 123 -9.05 -0.77 -7.44
N HIS A 124 -8.76 -0.04 -6.36
CA HIS A 124 -9.75 0.70 -5.61
C HIS A 124 -9.58 2.20 -5.86
N GLY A 125 -10.61 2.83 -6.43
CA GLY A 125 -10.74 4.28 -6.51
C GLY A 125 -11.27 4.91 -5.21
N GLU A 126 -12.00 4.13 -4.42
CA GLU A 126 -12.56 4.50 -3.11
C GLU A 126 -12.07 3.54 -2.01
N ALA A 127 -12.49 3.74 -0.76
CA ALA A 127 -12.15 2.82 0.32
C ALA A 127 -12.79 1.43 0.08
N PRO A 128 -12.05 0.33 0.26
CA PRO A 128 -12.62 -1.02 0.14
C PRO A 128 -13.70 -1.24 1.21
N ALA A 129 -14.70 -2.04 0.87
CA ALA A 129 -15.81 -2.36 1.79
C ALA A 129 -15.33 -3.11 3.05
N ASP A 130 -14.38 -4.04 2.86
CA ASP A 130 -13.76 -4.81 3.93
C ASP A 130 -12.32 -4.37 4.18
N PRO A 131 -11.82 -4.43 5.42
CA PRO A 131 -10.42 -4.17 5.73
C PRO A 131 -9.49 -5.12 4.98
N VAL A 132 -8.59 -4.57 4.19
CA VAL A 132 -7.54 -5.32 3.49
C VAL A 132 -6.36 -5.49 4.44
N ILE A 133 -6.03 -6.73 4.78
CA ILE A 133 -4.83 -7.12 5.53
C ILE A 133 -3.86 -7.80 4.57
N GLY A 134 -2.58 -7.45 4.62
CA GLY A 134 -1.61 -8.07 3.72
C GLY A 134 -0.18 -7.57 3.87
N ARG A 135 0.69 -8.07 2.99
CA ARG A 135 2.08 -7.59 2.84
C ARG A 135 2.09 -6.33 2.00
N LEU A 136 2.71 -5.26 2.52
CA LEU A 136 2.99 -4.07 1.73
C LEU A 136 4.05 -4.42 0.68
N VAL A 137 3.69 -4.36 -0.59
CA VAL A 137 4.60 -4.60 -1.71
C VAL A 137 5.35 -3.31 -2.02
N GLU A 138 4.61 -2.23 -2.22
CA GLU A 138 5.14 -0.94 -2.59
C GLU A 138 4.27 0.20 -2.03
N ARG A 139 4.91 1.34 -1.82
CA ARG A 139 4.29 2.61 -1.43
C ARG A 139 4.97 3.71 -2.23
N GLY A 140 4.20 4.52 -2.93
CA GLY A 140 4.71 5.55 -3.84
C GLY A 140 3.85 6.81 -3.87
N LEU A 141 4.34 7.83 -4.55
CA LEU A 141 3.59 9.04 -4.88
C LEU A 141 2.81 8.82 -6.18
N ASP A 142 1.56 9.25 -6.20
CA ASP A 142 0.68 9.24 -7.39
C ASP A 142 0.70 10.62 -8.08
N ASP A 143 0.72 11.71 -7.31
CA ASP A 143 0.84 13.10 -7.79
C ASP A 143 1.73 13.90 -6.83
N GLU A 144 2.97 14.22 -7.27
CA GLU A 144 3.96 14.94 -6.46
C GLU A 144 3.51 16.36 -6.09
N LEU A 145 2.67 17.00 -6.91
CA LEU A 145 2.20 18.36 -6.67
C LEU A 145 1.10 18.40 -5.61
N LYS A 146 0.30 17.33 -5.52
CA LYS A 146 -0.80 17.21 -4.54
C LYS A 146 -0.41 16.41 -3.29
N GLY A 147 0.71 15.69 -3.32
CA GLY A 147 1.14 14.82 -2.24
C GLY A 147 0.29 13.56 -2.07
N SER A 148 -0.55 13.21 -3.05
CA SER A 148 -1.34 11.97 -3.02
C SER A 148 -0.43 10.77 -3.24
N GLY A 149 -0.68 9.71 -2.48
CA GLY A 149 0.10 8.49 -2.52
C GLY A 149 -0.72 7.29 -2.97
N TYR A 150 -0.03 6.22 -3.34
CA TYR A 150 -0.65 4.92 -3.53
C TYR A 150 0.13 3.85 -2.77
N VAL A 151 -0.55 2.74 -2.50
CA VAL A 151 0.06 1.53 -1.96
C VAL A 151 -0.42 0.31 -2.72
N VAL A 152 0.47 -0.67 -2.81
CA VAL A 152 0.19 -1.99 -3.35
C VAL A 152 0.31 -3.00 -2.21
N ILE A 153 -0.76 -3.74 -1.94
CA ILE A 153 -0.83 -4.73 -0.86
C ILE A 153 -1.12 -6.10 -1.47
N ALA A 154 -0.27 -7.09 -1.19
CA ALA A 154 -0.60 -8.49 -1.42
C ALA A 154 -1.46 -8.98 -0.25
N GLY A 155 -2.76 -9.10 -0.49
CA GLY A 155 -3.79 -9.37 0.51
C GLY A 155 -3.81 -10.81 0.97
N THR A 156 -4.19 -11.03 2.24
CA THR A 156 -4.40 -12.38 2.78
C THR A 156 -5.59 -13.09 2.12
N ASP A 157 -6.45 -12.35 1.42
CA ASP A 157 -7.54 -12.83 0.56
C ASP A 157 -7.04 -13.37 -0.80
N GLY A 158 -5.73 -13.35 -1.05
CA GLY A 158 -5.11 -13.85 -2.26
C GLY A 158 -5.11 -12.85 -3.42
N ARG A 159 -5.65 -11.64 -3.23
CA ARG A 159 -5.69 -10.59 -4.24
C ARG A 159 -4.56 -9.59 -4.05
N THR A 160 -4.23 -8.85 -5.10
CA THR A 160 -3.31 -7.70 -4.99
C THR A 160 -4.12 -6.41 -5.08
N HIS A 161 -4.06 -5.60 -4.03
CA HIS A 161 -4.84 -4.38 -3.90
C HIS A 161 -3.99 -3.17 -4.27
N HIS A 162 -4.45 -2.36 -5.23
CA HIS A 162 -3.95 -1.01 -5.44
C HIS A 162 -4.91 -0.02 -4.78
N LEU A 163 -4.43 0.74 -3.81
CA LEU A 163 -5.22 1.71 -3.05
C LEU A 163 -4.61 3.08 -3.20
N ARG A 164 -5.46 4.08 -3.49
CA ARG A 164 -5.07 5.49 -3.54
C ARG A 164 -5.39 6.20 -2.23
N PHE A 165 -4.49 7.10 -1.84
CA PHE A 165 -4.61 7.92 -0.66
C PHE A 165 -4.51 9.39 -1.07
N PRO A 166 -5.41 10.26 -0.57
CA PRO A 166 -5.37 11.68 -0.87
C PRO A 166 -4.11 12.36 -0.31
N ASP A 167 -3.46 11.73 0.67
CA ASP A 167 -2.25 12.21 1.32
C ASP A 167 -1.37 11.01 1.67
N LEU A 168 -0.10 11.05 1.27
CA LEU A 168 0.88 10.02 1.58
C LEU A 168 1.07 9.81 3.09
N GLU A 169 0.87 10.81 3.94
CA GLU A 169 0.99 10.65 5.40
C GLU A 169 -0.01 9.63 5.98
N LEU A 170 -1.15 9.43 5.31
CA LEU A 170 -2.17 8.45 5.71
C LEU A 170 -1.72 7.00 5.49
N THR A 171 -0.65 6.79 4.71
CA THR A 171 -0.06 5.47 4.47
C THR A 171 0.93 5.04 5.57
N GLY A 172 1.19 5.93 6.53
CA GLY A 172 2.21 5.73 7.56
C GLY A 172 3.61 5.60 6.97
N ASP A 173 4.49 4.93 7.71
CA ASP A 173 5.91 4.77 7.38
C ASP A 173 6.34 3.30 7.29
N ALA A 174 5.38 2.42 7.03
CA ALA A 174 5.62 1.00 6.81
C ALA A 174 6.60 0.81 5.63
N LYS A 175 7.58 -0.08 5.80
CA LYS A 175 8.51 -0.48 4.75
C LYS A 175 7.90 -1.57 3.88
N ALA A 176 8.37 -1.69 2.64
CA ALA A 176 8.06 -2.85 1.81
C ALA A 176 8.39 -4.15 2.57
N GLY A 177 7.49 -5.13 2.47
CA GLY A 177 7.53 -6.40 3.19
C GLY A 177 6.79 -6.41 4.53
N ALA A 178 6.51 -5.26 5.14
CA ALA A 178 5.76 -5.16 6.40
C ALA A 178 4.32 -5.67 6.24
N ILE A 179 3.72 -6.13 7.34
CA ILE A 179 2.30 -6.48 7.38
C ILE A 179 1.49 -5.24 7.74
N VAL A 180 0.51 -4.92 6.91
CA VAL A 180 -0.32 -3.71 7.01
C VAL A 180 -1.81 -4.07 6.95
N GLU A 181 -2.63 -3.16 7.45
CA GLU A 181 -4.08 -3.25 7.39
C GLU A 181 -4.69 -1.90 7.05
N THR A 182 -5.63 -1.88 6.12
CA THR A 182 -6.41 -0.68 5.83
C THR A 182 -7.45 -0.44 6.92
N ARG A 183 -7.60 0.81 7.34
CA ARG A 183 -8.64 1.23 8.28
C ARG A 183 -9.43 2.39 7.71
N THR A 184 -10.73 2.35 7.89
CA THR A 184 -11.61 3.50 7.67
C THR A 184 -11.92 4.17 9.00
N TRP A 185 -11.96 5.50 8.98
CA TRP A 185 -12.35 6.32 10.12
C TRP A 185 -13.02 7.59 9.62
N GLU A 186 -13.88 8.20 10.43
CA GLU A 186 -14.51 9.48 10.11
C GLU A 186 -13.67 10.63 10.64
N ASP A 187 -13.34 11.59 9.76
CA ASP A 187 -12.66 12.80 10.17
C ASP A 187 -13.59 13.76 10.94
N ALA A 188 -13.01 14.81 11.51
CA ALA A 188 -13.77 15.81 12.27
C ALA A 188 -14.87 16.52 11.46
N LYS A 189 -14.89 16.36 10.13
CA LYS A 189 -15.91 16.89 9.22
C LYS A 189 -16.91 15.81 8.76
N GLY A 190 -16.87 14.62 9.36
CA GLY A 190 -17.74 13.49 9.03
C GLY A 190 -17.40 12.81 7.70
N LYS A 191 -16.24 13.11 7.10
CA LYS A 191 -15.82 12.45 5.86
C LYS A 191 -15.06 11.17 6.20
N GLN A 192 -15.44 10.05 5.58
CA GLN A 192 -14.68 8.83 5.71
C GLN A 192 -13.29 8.95 5.07
N ARG A 193 -12.28 8.51 5.81
CA ARG A 193 -10.87 8.52 5.42
C ARG A 193 -10.31 7.12 5.54
N LEU A 194 -9.58 6.73 4.50
CA LEU A 194 -8.77 5.51 4.49
C LEU A 194 -7.39 5.83 5.07
N SER A 195 -6.90 5.00 5.98
CA SER A 195 -5.52 5.03 6.49
C SER A 195 -4.92 3.63 6.48
N LEU A 196 -3.59 3.56 6.48
CA LEU A 196 -2.84 2.31 6.57
C LEU A 196 -2.23 2.17 7.96
N ALA A 197 -2.55 1.07 8.64
CA ALA A 197 -1.99 0.74 9.94
C ALA A 197 -0.97 -0.39 9.80
N THR A 198 0.24 -0.17 10.31
CA THR A 198 1.26 -1.23 10.40
C THR A 198 0.87 -2.23 11.48
N ARG A 199 0.71 -3.51 11.10
CA ARG A 199 0.48 -4.63 12.02
C ARG A 199 1.78 -5.30 12.44
N SER A 200 2.79 -5.33 11.56
CA SER A 200 4.15 -5.74 11.87
C SER A 200 5.13 -5.07 10.92
N ASP A 201 6.23 -4.52 11.45
CA ASP A 201 7.34 -4.01 10.62
C ASP A 201 8.18 -5.15 10.02
N PHE A 202 8.04 -6.36 10.53
CA PHE A 202 8.81 -7.53 10.11
C PHE A 202 8.15 -8.17 8.89
N THR A 203 8.99 -8.61 7.96
CA THR A 203 8.54 -9.45 6.85
C THR A 203 8.01 -10.79 7.35
N LEU A 204 7.22 -11.46 6.51
CA LEU A 204 6.65 -12.76 6.84
C LEU A 204 7.74 -13.79 7.20
N ALA A 205 8.86 -13.80 6.48
CA ALA A 205 9.98 -14.70 6.71
C ALA A 205 10.67 -14.41 8.06
N GLU A 206 10.92 -13.14 8.38
CA GLU A 206 11.54 -12.76 9.66
C GLU A 206 10.66 -13.13 10.85
N GLN A 207 9.34 -13.10 10.70
CA GLN A 207 8.41 -13.49 11.77
C GLN A 207 8.47 -14.98 12.13
N VAL A 208 8.84 -15.87 11.19
CA VAL A 208 8.88 -17.32 11.44
C VAL A 208 9.82 -17.66 12.60
N THR A 209 11.02 -17.06 12.60
CA THR A 209 12.07 -17.34 13.60
C THR A 209 12.26 -16.19 14.60
N ALA A 210 11.34 -15.22 14.65
CA ALA A 210 11.47 -14.08 15.53
C ALA A 210 11.42 -14.50 17.01
N PRO A 211 12.27 -13.92 17.88
CA PRO A 211 12.29 -14.27 19.30
C PRO A 211 11.04 -13.76 20.05
N GLY A 212 10.34 -12.75 19.52
CA GLY A 212 9.17 -12.16 20.16
C GLY A 212 7.83 -12.51 19.54
N ALA A 213 6.79 -11.85 20.04
CA ALA A 213 5.40 -12.10 19.68
C ALA A 213 5.03 -11.45 18.34
N THR A 214 4.89 -12.23 17.30
CA THR A 214 4.68 -11.75 15.93
C THR A 214 3.22 -11.58 15.55
N TRP A 215 2.95 -11.06 14.35
CA TRP A 215 1.60 -11.05 13.80
C TRP A 215 1.11 -12.49 13.52
N LEU A 216 2.01 -13.40 13.11
CA LEU A 216 1.69 -14.83 12.95
C LEU A 216 1.14 -15.47 14.23
N ASP A 217 1.74 -15.16 15.39
CA ASP A 217 1.29 -15.73 16.68
C ASP A 217 -0.15 -15.27 17.02
N ARG A 218 -0.52 -14.05 16.64
CA ARG A 218 -1.89 -13.54 16.80
C ARG A 218 -2.87 -14.21 15.85
N GLN A 219 -2.44 -14.52 14.61
CA GLN A 219 -3.27 -15.28 13.65
C GLN A 219 -3.45 -16.74 14.05
N LEU A 220 -2.42 -17.36 14.64
CA LEU A 220 -2.47 -18.74 15.15
C LEU A 220 -3.48 -18.91 16.30
N LEU A 221 -3.73 -17.86 17.07
CA LEU A 221 -4.68 -17.84 18.18
C LEU A 221 -6.07 -17.31 17.78
N ALA A 222 -6.21 -16.76 16.57
CA ALA A 222 -7.50 -16.31 16.06
C ALA A 222 -8.41 -17.50 15.75
N LYS A 223 -9.72 -17.38 16.03
CA LYS A 223 -10.68 -18.49 15.84
C LYS A 223 -10.80 -18.92 14.38
N GLU A 224 -10.83 -17.96 13.46
CA GLU A 224 -10.98 -18.19 12.01
C GLU A 224 -10.16 -17.14 11.25
N PRO A 225 -8.88 -17.43 10.93
CA PRO A 225 -8.11 -16.53 10.10
C PRO A 225 -8.63 -16.61 8.65
N ALA A 226 -9.18 -15.51 8.15
CA ALA A 226 -9.68 -15.39 6.77
C ALA A 226 -8.52 -15.31 5.77
N LEU A 227 -7.88 -16.45 5.53
CA LEU A 227 -6.77 -16.60 4.58
C LEU A 227 -7.27 -17.34 3.34
N ALA A 228 -6.86 -16.89 2.16
CA ALA A 228 -7.13 -17.57 0.89
C ALA A 228 -6.11 -18.67 0.58
N ASN A 229 -6.51 -19.66 -0.21
CA ASN A 229 -5.67 -20.81 -0.61
C ASN A 229 -4.59 -20.48 -1.65
N ALA A 230 -4.57 -19.25 -2.17
CA ALA A 230 -3.64 -18.80 -3.19
C ALA A 230 -2.99 -17.46 -2.79
N GLY A 231 -1.95 -17.07 -3.53
CA GLY A 231 -1.22 -15.82 -3.31
C GLY A 231 -0.67 -15.70 -1.89
N PHE A 232 -0.69 -14.49 -1.35
CA PHE A 232 -0.14 -14.20 -0.02
C PHE A 232 -0.85 -14.95 1.11
N GLY A 233 -2.14 -15.28 0.96
CA GLY A 233 -2.85 -16.13 1.92
C GLY A 233 -2.24 -17.52 2.09
N ALA A 234 -1.76 -18.13 1.00
CA ALA A 234 -1.05 -19.40 1.02
C ALA A 234 0.33 -19.27 1.69
N GLU A 235 1.07 -18.20 1.36
CA GLU A 235 2.35 -17.89 2.00
C GLU A 235 2.20 -17.76 3.53
N VAL A 236 1.17 -17.04 3.99
CA VAL A 236 0.90 -16.86 5.42
C VAL A 236 0.63 -18.21 6.10
N ARG A 237 -0.17 -19.10 5.48
CA ARG A 237 -0.39 -20.44 6.07
C ARG A 237 0.89 -21.26 6.16
N ALA A 238 1.74 -21.21 5.14
CA ALA A 238 3.04 -21.89 5.17
C ALA A 238 3.93 -21.32 6.29
N ALA A 239 3.99 -19.99 6.43
CA ALA A 239 4.72 -19.33 7.50
C ALA A 239 4.16 -19.65 8.89
N MET A 240 2.84 -19.74 9.06
CA MET A 240 2.20 -20.17 10.29
C MET A 240 2.60 -21.61 10.66
N ALA A 241 2.63 -22.52 9.68
CA ALA A 241 3.08 -23.90 9.91
C ALA A 241 4.55 -23.96 10.36
N GLN A 242 5.44 -23.21 9.70
CA GLN A 242 6.85 -23.12 10.09
C GLN A 242 7.03 -22.46 11.47
N ARG A 243 6.23 -21.43 11.78
CA ARG A 243 6.23 -20.76 13.07
C ARG A 243 5.81 -21.70 14.19
N ILE A 244 4.81 -22.56 13.96
CA ILE A 244 4.42 -23.60 14.93
C ILE A 244 5.60 -24.55 15.20
N ASP A 245 6.31 -24.98 14.17
CA ASP A 245 7.46 -25.89 14.34
C ASP A 245 8.60 -25.21 15.10
N HIS A 246 8.85 -23.93 14.83
CA HIS A 246 9.81 -23.13 15.58
C HIS A 246 9.41 -23.02 17.06
N LEU A 247 8.17 -22.62 17.36
CA LEU A 247 7.66 -22.54 18.74
C LEU A 247 7.69 -23.91 19.44
N ALA A 248 7.46 -25.00 18.72
CA ALA A 248 7.55 -26.35 19.26
C ALA A 248 9.00 -26.72 19.64
N SER A 249 9.99 -26.30 18.83
CA SER A 249 11.41 -26.48 19.17
C SER A 249 11.82 -25.73 20.44
N GLU A 250 11.13 -24.65 20.77
CA GLU A 250 11.33 -23.87 21.99
C GLU A 250 10.47 -24.32 23.17
N GLY A 251 9.66 -25.38 23.00
CA GLY A 251 8.74 -25.88 24.03
C GLY A 251 7.50 -25.01 24.26
N LEU A 252 7.25 -24.01 23.40
CA LEU A 252 6.13 -23.07 23.47
C LEU A 252 4.89 -23.54 22.69
N ALA A 253 5.02 -24.61 21.91
CA ALA A 253 3.90 -25.28 21.24
C ALA A 253 4.06 -26.80 21.23
N ARG A 254 2.97 -27.54 21.12
CA ARG A 254 2.95 -29.00 20.95
C ARG A 254 1.89 -29.39 19.95
N ARG A 255 2.24 -30.20 18.96
CA ARG A 255 1.29 -30.80 18.02
C ARG A 255 0.64 -32.03 18.66
N GLN A 256 -0.70 -32.05 18.70
CA GLN A 256 -1.53 -33.18 19.13
C GLN A 256 -2.46 -33.58 17.98
N GLY A 257 -1.97 -34.44 17.10
CA GLY A 257 -2.66 -34.75 15.84
C GLY A 257 -2.80 -33.49 14.98
N GLU A 258 -4.02 -33.16 14.58
CA GLU A 258 -4.33 -31.95 13.79
C GLU A 258 -4.37 -30.67 14.63
N ARG A 259 -4.43 -30.78 15.97
CA ARG A 259 -4.50 -29.61 16.87
C ARG A 259 -3.11 -29.20 17.32
N VAL A 260 -2.93 -27.90 17.53
CA VAL A 260 -1.73 -27.33 18.14
C VAL A 260 -2.12 -26.78 19.51
N VAL A 261 -1.40 -27.19 20.54
CA VAL A 261 -1.54 -26.68 21.90
C VAL A 261 -0.39 -25.74 22.17
N PHE A 262 -0.70 -24.47 22.40
CA PHE A 262 0.28 -23.44 22.75
C PHE A 262 0.51 -23.37 24.25
N ALA A 263 1.68 -22.88 24.66
CA ALA A 263 1.96 -22.56 26.05
C ALA A 263 0.94 -21.52 26.58
N PRO A 264 0.57 -21.60 27.88
CA PRO A 264 -0.22 -20.56 28.52
C PRO A 264 0.46 -19.20 28.37
N ASP A 265 -0.32 -18.16 28.09
CA ASP A 265 0.18 -16.80 27.88
C ASP A 265 1.38 -16.72 26.90
N LEU A 266 1.28 -17.45 25.78
CA LEU A 266 2.29 -17.46 24.72
C LEU A 266 2.71 -16.04 24.30
N ILE A 267 1.73 -15.16 24.08
CA ILE A 267 1.97 -13.79 23.61
C ILE A 267 2.72 -12.97 24.68
N GLY A 268 2.30 -13.04 25.94
CA GLY A 268 3.00 -12.36 27.04
C GLY A 268 4.44 -12.85 27.19
N THR A 269 4.63 -14.16 27.19
CA THR A 269 5.96 -14.81 27.28
C THR A 269 6.89 -14.36 26.15
N LEU A 270 6.44 -14.42 24.90
CA LEU A 270 7.22 -14.01 23.74
C LEU A 270 7.52 -12.51 23.76
N ARG A 271 6.54 -11.67 24.14
CA ARG A 271 6.74 -10.22 24.25
C ARG A 271 7.79 -9.87 25.30
N GLN A 272 7.76 -10.51 26.46
CA GLN A 272 8.73 -10.27 27.52
C GLN A 272 10.14 -10.66 27.07
N ARG A 273 10.28 -11.83 26.43
CA ARG A 273 11.56 -12.29 25.87
C ARG A 273 12.17 -11.31 24.86
N ASP A 274 11.34 -10.78 23.96
CA ASP A 274 11.75 -9.78 22.95
C ASP A 274 12.26 -8.48 23.60
N LEU A 275 11.52 -8.01 24.61
CA LEU A 275 11.87 -6.81 25.37
C LEU A 275 13.16 -6.99 26.16
N ASP A 276 13.32 -8.11 26.86
CA ASP A 276 14.51 -8.39 27.67
C ASP A 276 15.78 -8.50 26.79
N GLN A 277 15.70 -9.21 25.67
CA GLN A 277 16.82 -9.31 24.72
C GLN A 277 17.17 -7.95 24.11
N THR A 278 16.17 -7.17 23.71
CA THR A 278 16.39 -5.85 23.11
C THR A 278 16.93 -4.85 24.12
N ALA A 279 16.41 -4.87 25.35
CA ALA A 279 16.91 -4.08 26.46
C ALA A 279 18.37 -4.39 26.77
N ALA A 280 18.74 -5.67 26.90
CA ALA A 280 20.13 -6.07 27.12
C ALA A 280 21.06 -5.57 26.00
N ARG A 281 20.62 -5.67 24.74
CA ARG A 281 21.37 -5.15 23.59
C ARG A 281 21.54 -3.63 23.65
N LEU A 282 20.48 -2.88 23.95
CA LEU A 282 20.54 -1.42 24.04
C LEU A 282 21.40 -0.96 25.23
N ALA A 283 21.32 -1.65 26.36
CA ALA A 283 22.17 -1.38 27.51
C ALA A 283 23.65 -1.56 27.16
N ALA A 284 24.01 -2.65 26.48
CA ALA A 284 25.37 -2.89 26.01
C ALA A 284 25.87 -1.84 25.01
N GLN A 285 24.98 -1.30 24.16
CA GLN A 285 25.33 -0.30 23.14
C GLN A 285 25.45 1.12 23.69
N THR A 286 24.60 1.50 24.65
CA THR A 286 24.47 2.88 25.13
C THR A 286 25.13 3.11 26.49
N GLY A 287 25.42 2.03 27.23
CA GLY A 287 25.90 2.09 28.61
C GLY A 287 24.81 2.45 29.64
N LEU A 288 23.56 2.65 29.21
CA LEU A 288 22.43 2.95 30.10
C LEU A 288 21.83 1.67 30.67
N GLU A 289 21.43 1.68 31.94
CA GLU A 289 20.72 0.55 32.56
C GLU A 289 19.26 0.50 32.10
N HIS A 290 18.75 -0.70 31.77
CA HIS A 290 17.33 -0.86 31.47
C HIS A 290 16.51 -0.89 32.77
N ARG A 291 15.52 -0.01 32.85
CA ARG A 291 14.60 0.12 33.97
C ARG A 291 13.18 -0.16 33.47
N PRO A 292 12.65 -1.39 33.62
CA PRO A 292 11.33 -1.72 33.10
C PRO A 292 10.23 -0.91 33.80
N ALA A 293 9.36 -0.27 33.01
CA ALA A 293 8.22 0.47 33.51
C ALA A 293 7.09 -0.50 33.92
N LYS A 294 6.44 -0.24 35.06
CA LYS A 294 5.31 -1.04 35.55
C LYS A 294 3.97 -0.36 35.25
N ASP A 295 2.91 -1.16 35.19
CA ASP A 295 1.55 -0.64 35.02
C ASP A 295 1.22 0.38 36.12
N GLY A 296 0.67 1.53 35.72
CA GLY A 296 0.38 2.67 36.60
C GLY A 296 1.56 3.59 36.88
N GLU A 297 2.77 3.26 36.41
CA GLU A 297 3.96 4.10 36.60
C GLU A 297 3.98 5.29 35.63
N ILE A 298 4.53 6.40 36.10
CA ILE A 298 4.78 7.58 35.29
C ILE A 298 6.10 7.37 34.55
N VAL A 299 6.02 7.38 33.23
CA VAL A 299 7.17 7.37 32.32
C VAL A 299 7.51 8.82 32.01
N SER A 300 8.73 9.26 32.29
CA SER A 300 9.19 10.61 31.99
C SER A 300 10.66 10.60 31.63
N GLY A 301 11.03 11.28 30.54
CA GLY A 301 12.40 11.33 30.08
C GLY A 301 12.54 11.90 28.67
N VAL A 302 13.75 11.84 28.14
CA VAL A 302 14.05 12.24 26.76
C VAL A 302 13.75 11.07 25.84
N TYR A 303 12.88 11.28 24.85
CA TYR A 303 12.66 10.29 23.79
C TYR A 303 13.90 10.22 22.88
N ARG A 304 14.65 9.10 22.95
CA ARG A 304 15.93 8.94 22.25
C ARG A 304 15.79 8.36 20.86
N GLN A 305 14.97 7.32 20.71
CA GLN A 305 14.78 6.62 19.44
C GLN A 305 13.57 5.70 19.47
N ARG A 306 13.06 5.40 18.27
CA ARG A 306 12.10 4.32 18.04
C ARG A 306 12.83 3.00 17.85
N VAL A 307 12.33 1.95 18.47
CA VAL A 307 12.83 0.58 18.35
C VAL A 307 11.71 -0.28 17.77
N ALA A 308 11.96 -0.88 16.62
CA ALA A 308 11.04 -1.84 16.00
C ALA A 308 11.39 -3.26 16.50
N LEU A 309 10.48 -3.85 17.27
CA LEU A 309 10.57 -5.23 17.74
C LEU A 309 9.53 -6.09 17.00
N SER A 310 9.70 -7.41 17.04
CA SER A 310 8.72 -8.33 16.48
C SER A 310 7.35 -8.24 17.19
N SER A 311 7.40 -7.92 18.49
CA SER A 311 6.26 -7.64 19.36
C SER A 311 5.54 -6.31 19.12
N GLY A 312 6.16 -5.37 18.41
CA GLY A 312 5.60 -4.06 18.07
C GLY A 312 6.64 -2.94 18.11
N ARG A 313 6.17 -1.69 17.98
CA ARG A 313 7.04 -0.50 18.04
C ARG A 313 7.13 0.03 19.46
N PHE A 314 8.34 0.31 19.92
CA PHE A 314 8.63 0.85 21.24
C PHE A 314 9.46 2.13 21.14
N ALA A 315 9.31 2.99 22.13
CA ALA A 315 10.08 4.20 22.32
C ALA A 315 11.09 3.95 23.44
N MET A 316 12.35 4.27 23.17
CA MET A 316 13.39 4.33 24.19
C MET A 316 13.34 5.72 24.84
N VAL A 317 12.97 5.76 26.12
CA VAL A 317 12.91 6.98 26.93
C VAL A 317 14.03 6.95 27.96
N ASP A 318 14.90 7.95 27.92
CA ASP A 318 16.03 8.12 28.84
C ASP A 318 15.60 9.05 29.98
N ASP A 319 15.54 8.51 31.20
CA ASP A 319 15.10 9.23 32.40
C ASP A 319 16.27 9.92 33.15
N GLY A 320 17.49 9.82 32.61
CA GLY A 320 18.73 10.32 33.22
C GLY A 320 19.39 9.36 34.21
N LEU A 321 18.70 8.31 34.67
CA LEU A 321 19.23 7.23 35.51
C LEU A 321 19.42 5.92 34.73
N GLY A 322 18.71 5.78 33.62
CA GLY A 322 18.75 4.64 32.72
C GLY A 322 17.80 4.88 31.55
N PHE A 323 17.23 3.82 31.01
CA PHE A 323 16.21 3.92 29.98
C PHE A 323 15.05 2.95 30.19
N GLN A 324 13.89 3.33 29.67
CA GLN A 324 12.69 2.52 29.64
C GLN A 324 12.28 2.25 28.19
N LEU A 325 11.78 1.05 27.91
CA LEU A 325 11.13 0.71 26.65
C LEU A 325 9.62 0.70 26.84
N VAL A 326 8.94 1.63 26.16
CA VAL A 326 7.49 1.79 26.28
C VAL A 326 6.82 1.79 24.91
N PRO A 327 5.55 1.36 24.78
CA PRO A 327 4.87 1.34 23.48
C PRO A 327 4.92 2.70 22.77
N TRP A 328 5.34 2.69 21.51
CA TRP A 328 5.45 3.90 20.70
C TRP A 328 4.10 4.31 20.10
N ARG A 329 3.89 5.62 19.90
CA ARG A 329 2.78 6.18 19.14
C ARG A 329 3.30 7.23 18.15
N PRO A 330 2.66 7.43 16.98
CA PRO A 330 3.09 8.39 15.97
C PRO A 330 3.38 9.81 16.49
N ALA A 331 2.62 10.29 17.48
CA ALA A 331 2.83 11.61 18.07
C ALA A 331 4.21 11.81 18.74
N LEU A 332 4.91 10.72 19.09
CA LEU A 332 6.27 10.78 19.65
C LEU A 332 7.32 11.16 18.60
N GLU A 333 7.07 10.93 17.31
CA GLU A 333 8.08 11.12 16.28
C GLU A 333 8.58 12.58 16.24
N GLN A 334 7.67 13.54 16.43
CA GLN A 334 8.00 14.97 16.49
C GLN A 334 8.68 15.39 17.81
N LYS A 335 8.88 14.46 18.74
CA LYS A 335 9.48 14.69 20.07
C LYS A 335 10.86 14.07 20.20
N LEU A 336 11.48 13.63 19.11
CA LEU A 336 12.83 13.08 19.14
C LEU A 336 13.81 14.07 19.79
N GLY A 337 14.56 13.60 20.78
CA GLY A 337 15.48 14.42 21.57
C GLY A 337 14.82 15.40 22.55
N ARG A 338 13.49 15.33 22.75
CA ARG A 338 12.74 16.20 23.66
C ARG A 338 12.20 15.42 24.86
N GLN A 339 11.91 16.16 25.92
CA GLN A 339 11.24 15.62 27.10
C GLN A 339 9.80 15.20 26.75
N VAL A 340 9.46 13.98 27.14
CA VAL A 340 8.11 13.41 27.05
C VAL A 340 7.72 12.85 28.41
N SER A 341 6.42 12.85 28.71
CA SER A 341 5.89 12.17 29.89
C SER A 341 4.54 11.54 29.59
N GLY A 342 4.23 10.47 30.31
CA GLY A 342 2.97 9.76 30.19
C GLY A 342 2.79 8.74 31.29
N THR A 343 1.60 8.17 31.37
CA THR A 343 1.29 7.13 32.36
C THR A 343 1.07 5.81 31.63
N LEU A 344 1.75 4.75 32.07
CA LEU A 344 1.51 3.40 31.54
C LEU A 344 0.16 2.88 32.08
N LEU A 345 -0.80 2.68 31.18
CA LEU A 345 -2.11 2.15 31.50
C LEU A 345 -2.08 0.62 31.62
N PRO A 346 -2.99 0.02 32.42
CA PRO A 346 -3.21 -1.42 32.41
C PRO A 346 -3.46 -1.93 30.99
N GLY A 347 -2.77 -3.00 30.60
CA GLY A 347 -2.79 -3.51 29.23
C GLY A 347 -1.67 -2.96 28.34
N GLY A 348 -0.76 -2.16 28.91
CA GLY A 348 0.51 -1.79 28.30
C GLY A 348 0.37 -0.79 27.17
N ALA A 349 -0.54 0.17 27.27
CA ALA A 349 -0.58 1.39 26.45
C ALA A 349 -0.10 2.58 27.28
N VAL A 350 0.49 3.61 26.65
CA VAL A 350 0.88 4.84 27.36
C VAL A 350 -0.06 5.97 27.00
N ASP A 351 -0.63 6.60 28.03
CA ASP A 351 -1.31 7.88 27.88
C ASP A 351 -0.28 9.00 27.95
N TRP A 352 0.05 9.58 26.80
CA TRP A 352 1.10 10.58 26.67
C TRP A 352 0.57 11.98 26.93
N ASN A 353 1.22 12.71 27.83
CA ASN A 353 0.95 14.11 28.09
C ASN A 353 2.04 14.99 27.45
N PHE A 354 1.84 15.35 26.18
CA PHE A 354 2.67 16.33 25.51
C PHE A 354 2.25 17.73 25.97
N GLY A 355 2.85 18.25 27.05
CA GLY A 355 2.47 19.52 27.69
C GLY A 355 1.99 20.62 26.72
N ARG A 356 0.89 21.30 27.08
CA ARG A 356 0.19 22.30 26.24
C ARG A 356 1.16 23.28 25.56
N LYS A 357 0.96 23.53 24.26
CA LYS A 357 1.41 24.78 23.62
C LYS A 357 0.77 25.94 24.40
N ARG A 358 1.56 26.66 25.20
CA ARG A 358 1.21 28.02 25.60
C ARG A 358 1.24 28.86 24.33
N GLY A 359 0.08 29.00 23.68
CA GLY A 359 -0.12 30.06 22.71
C GLY A 359 0.04 31.38 23.44
N LEU A 360 0.97 32.21 22.96
CA LEU A 360 1.05 33.62 23.31
C LEU A 360 -0.29 34.26 22.95
N GLY A 361 -1.05 34.65 23.97
CA GLY A 361 -2.11 35.64 23.80
C GLY A 361 -1.45 36.99 23.62
N ILE A 362 -1.68 37.60 22.47
CA ILE A 362 -1.78 39.05 22.31
C ILE A 362 -3.14 39.30 21.69
#